data_AF-A0A5J6SQZ2-F1
#
_entry.id   AF-A0A5J6SQZ2-F1
#
_cell.length_a   1.000
_cell.length_b   1.000
_cell.length_c   1.000
_cell.angle_alpha   90.00
_cell.angle_beta   90.00
_cell.angle_gamma   90.00
#
_symmetry.space_group_name_H-M   'P 1'
#
loop_
_entity.id
_entity.type
_entity.pdbx_description
1 polymer ?
#
loop_
_entity_poly.entity_id
_entity_poly.type
_entity_poly.pdbx_seq_one_letter_code
_entity_poly.pdbx_strand_id
1 'polypeptide(L)' 'MIKEGSVVLSAKYLSEITKKLPKGFHLTVTKENGVTLKSENILTHLNGFNIHDYPDIPKSNQFNDRIQMKSEDLNEL' A
#
# COMPACT_ATOMS: atom_id res chain seq x y z
N MET A 1 -8.59 15.16 11.30
CA MET A 1 -7.19 15.38 10.87
C MET A 1 -6.67 14.10 10.25
N ILE A 2 -6.22 14.16 9.00
CA ILE A 2 -5.43 13.09 8.39
C ILE A 2 -4.02 13.23 8.96
N LYS A 3 -3.44 12.12 9.44
CA LYS A 3 -2.06 12.08 9.91
C LYS A 3 -1.25 11.21 8.96
N GLU A 4 -0.07 11.68 8.61
CA GLU A 4 0.89 10.90 7.85
C GLU A 4 1.44 9.76 8.72
N GLY A 5 1.69 8.63 8.07
CA GLY A 5 2.17 7.41 8.70
C GLY A 5 2.31 6.31 7.67
N SER A 6 2.94 5.23 8.08
CA SER A 6 3.24 4.10 7.21
C SER A 6 2.90 2.80 7.91
N VAL A 7 2.37 1.83 7.17
CA VAL A 7 2.03 0.49 7.66
C VAL A 7 2.14 -0.51 6.52
N VAL A 8 2.52 -1.74 6.86
CA VAL A 8 2.62 -2.85 5.90
C VAL A 8 1.41 -3.75 6.11
N LEU A 9 0.68 -4.08 5.04
CA LEU A 9 -0.53 -4.90 5.09
C LEU A 9 -0.43 -6.06 4.10
N SER A 10 -1.16 -7.15 4.38
CA SER A 10 -1.33 -8.24 3.42
C SER A 10 -2.09 -7.75 2.19
N ALA A 11 -1.41 -7.73 1.04
CA ALA A 11 -2.02 -7.35 -0.23
C ALA A 11 -3.23 -8.22 -0.59
N LYS A 12 -3.19 -9.51 -0.25
CA LYS A 12 -4.32 -10.44 -0.42
C LYS A 12 -5.55 -9.98 0.35
N TYR A 13 -5.39 -9.68 1.64
CA TYR A 13 -6.54 -9.28 2.45
C TYR A 13 -7.02 -7.87 2.11
N LEU A 14 -6.12 -6.92 1.89
CA LEU A 14 -6.50 -5.56 1.50
C LEU A 14 -7.26 -5.56 0.17
N SER A 15 -6.79 -6.30 -0.84
CA SER A 15 -7.49 -6.39 -2.14
C SER A 15 -8.87 -7.06 -2.03
N GLU A 16 -9.02 -8.12 -1.25
CA GLU A 16 -10.31 -8.78 -1.06
C GLU A 16 -11.29 -7.94 -0.25
N ILE A 17 -10.81 -7.15 0.72
CA ILE A 17 -11.66 -6.24 1.50
C ILE A 17 -12.10 -5.08 0.63
N THR A 18 -11.18 -4.42 -0.08
CA THR A 18 -11.47 -3.24 -0.90
C THR A 18 -12.49 -3.52 -2.00
N LYS A 19 -12.48 -4.72 -2.59
CA LYS A 19 -13.51 -5.17 -3.55
C LYS A 19 -14.92 -5.29 -2.94
N LYS A 20 -15.03 -5.51 -1.63
CA LYS A 20 -16.30 -5.72 -0.92
C LYS A 20 -16.85 -4.43 -0.32
N LEU A 21 -16.11 -3.34 -0.38
CA LEU A 21 -16.55 -2.06 0.15
C LEU A 21 -17.45 -1.34 -0.85
N PRO A 22 -18.56 -0.74 -0.39
CA PRO A 22 -19.51 -0.07 -1.28
C PRO A 22 -18.99 1.25 -1.85
N LYS A 23 -18.01 1.88 -1.19
CA LYS A 23 -17.44 3.19 -1.56
C LYS A 23 -15.96 3.29 -1.14
N GLY A 24 -15.38 4.48 -1.34
CA GLY A 24 -14.06 4.83 -0.80
C GLY A 24 -13.99 4.67 0.72
N PHE A 25 -12.78 4.47 1.22
CA PHE A 25 -12.51 4.14 2.61
C PHE A 25 -11.40 5.01 3.20
N HIS A 26 -11.36 5.08 4.53
CA HIS A 26 -10.29 5.71 5.28
C HIS A 26 -9.52 4.65 6.08
N LEU A 27 -8.20 4.78 6.09
CA LEU A 27 -7.30 3.96 6.89
C LEU A 27 -6.75 4.78 8.05
N THR A 28 -6.80 4.21 9.25
CA THR A 28 -6.19 4.77 10.45
C THR A 28 -5.30 3.71 11.08
N VAL A 29 -4.01 4.02 11.24
CA VAL A 29 -3.08 3.17 12.01
C VAL A 29 -3.31 3.42 13.50
N THR A 30 -3.54 2.36 14.25
CA THR A 30 -3.70 2.35 15.70
C THR A 30 -2.40 1.91 16.38
N LYS A 31 -2.40 1.77 17.71
CA LYS A 31 -1.25 1.23 18.44
C LYS A 31 -0.93 -0.20 17.96
N GLU A 32 0.31 -0.63 18.18
CA GLU A 32 0.78 -2.00 17.93
C GLU A 32 0.58 -2.49 16.48
N ASN A 33 0.74 -1.60 15.51
CA ASN A 33 0.53 -1.86 14.07
C ASN A 33 -0.91 -2.29 13.70
N GLY A 34 -1.88 -2.14 14.61
CA GLY A 34 -3.28 -2.31 14.25
C GLY A 34 -3.71 -1.27 13.21
N VAL A 35 -4.64 -1.64 12.34
CA VAL A 35 -5.19 -0.77 11.30
C VAL A 35 -6.69 -0.86 11.32
N THR A 36 -7.34 0.30 11.34
CA THR A 36 -8.79 0.41 11.19
C THR A 36 -9.11 0.98 9.82
N LEU A 37 -9.82 0.19 9.02
CA LEU A 37 -10.44 0.62 7.78
C LEU A 37 -11.90 1.01 8.07
N LYS A 38 -12.29 2.21 7.65
CA LYS A 38 -13.67 2.70 7.78
C LYS A 38 -14.23 3.08 6.41
N SER A 39 -15.40 2.54 6.07
CA SER A 39 -16.16 2.87 4.87
C SER A 39 -17.64 3.00 5.23
N GLU A 40 -18.18 4.21 5.20
CA GLU A 40 -19.54 4.51 5.69
C GLU A 40 -19.81 3.90 7.08
N ASN A 41 -20.66 2.87 7.14
CA ASN A 41 -21.07 2.16 8.35
C ASN A 41 -20.27 0.86 8.60
N ILE A 42 -19.30 0.55 7.74
CA ILE A 42 -18.43 -0.63 7.86
C ILE A 42 -17.14 -0.22 8.56
N LEU A 43 -16.83 -0.91 9.66
CA LEU A 43 -15.57 -0.86 10.37
C LEU A 43 -14.87 -2.21 10.24
N THR A 44 -13.61 -2.20 9.82
CA THR A 44 -12.80 -3.40 9.65
C THR A 44 -11.47 -3.21 10.33
N HIS A 45 -11.07 -4.18 11.15
CA HIS A 45 -9.78 -4.18 11.82
C HIS A 45 -8.83 -5.13 11.12
N LEU A 46 -7.61 -4.66 10.86
CA LEU A 46 -6.54 -5.39 10.22
C LEU A 46 -5.29 -5.32 11.09
N ASN A 47 -4.50 -6.38 11.06
CA ASN A 47 -3.20 -6.39 11.69
C ASN A 47 -2.15 -6.04 10.64
N GLY A 48 -1.45 -4.94 10.87
CA GLY A 48 -0.28 -4.56 10.11
C GLY A 48 0.96 -5.30 10.57
N PHE A 49 1.92 -5.40 9.65
CA PHE A 49 3.26 -5.89 9.95
C PHE A 49 4.15 -4.73 10.39
N ASN A 50 5.24 -5.07 11.09
CA ASN A 50 6.25 -4.09 11.46
C ASN A 50 6.91 -3.52 10.20
N ILE A 51 6.97 -2.19 10.11
CA ILE A 51 7.57 -1.50 8.99
C ILE A 51 9.07 -1.78 8.84
N HIS A 52 9.76 -2.01 9.96
CA HIS A 52 11.20 -2.29 9.96
C HIS A 52 11.56 -3.64 9.36
N ASP A 53 10.59 -4.55 9.22
CA ASP A 53 10.78 -5.85 8.59
C ASP A 53 10.57 -5.79 7.07
N TYR A 54 10.00 -4.69 6.56
CA TYR A 54 9.79 -4.52 5.14
C TYR A 54 11.09 -4.07 4.48
N PRO A 55 11.56 -4.78 3.44
CA PRO A 55 12.83 -4.47 2.82
C PRO A 55 12.76 -3.13 2.10
N ASP A 56 13.79 -2.30 2.32
CA ASP A 56 13.99 -1.11 1.52
C ASP A 56 14.33 -1.50 0.07
N ILE A 57 13.76 -0.75 -0.87
CA ILE A 57 14.12 -0.91 -2.27
C ILE A 57 15.59 -0.43 -2.41
N PRO A 58 16.51 -1.31 -2.87
CA PRO A 58 17.90 -0.94 -3.02
C PRO A 58 18.02 0.22 -4.01
N LYS A 59 18.71 1.29 -3.58
CA LYS A 59 18.89 2.45 -4.44
C LYS A 59 19.87 2.12 -5.55
N SER A 60 19.39 2.17 -6.79
CA SER A 60 20.20 1.98 -7.99
C SER A 60 20.99 3.25 -8.29
N ASN A 61 22.02 3.53 -7.48
CA ASN A 61 22.86 4.73 -7.62
C ASN A 61 23.94 4.58 -8.71
N GLN A 62 23.98 3.43 -9.39
CA GLN A 62 25.08 3.04 -10.27
C GLN A 62 24.80 3.29 -11.76
N PHE A 63 23.56 3.61 -12.13
CA PHE A 63 23.18 3.82 -13.53
C PHE A 63 22.59 5.23 -13.69
N ASN A 64 23.38 6.13 -14.27
CA ASN A 64 22.94 7.49 -14.64
C ASN A 64 22.20 7.51 -15.98
N ASP A 65 22.31 6.43 -16.75
CA ASP A 65 21.67 6.31 -18.05
C ASP A 65 20.19 5.99 -17.85
N ARG A 66 19.33 6.88 -18.35
CA ARG A 66 17.88 6.73 -18.30
C ARG A 66 17.40 6.44 -19.71
N ILE A 67 16.72 5.31 -19.86
CA ILE A 67 16.01 5.00 -21.11
C ILE A 67 14.58 5.48 -20.95
N GLN A 68 14.12 6.29 -21.90
CA GLN A 68 12.73 6.71 -22.02
C GLN A 68 12.18 6.19 -23.33
N MET A 69 11.11 5.41 -23.23
CA MET A 69 10.37 4.89 -24.36
C MET A 69 8.88 4.91 -24.04
N LYS A 70 8.03 4.72 -25.05
CA LYS A 70 6.60 4.63 -24.82
C LYS A 70 6.24 3.27 -24.23
N SER A 71 5.12 3.18 -23.52
CA SER A 71 4.69 1.92 -22.91
C SER A 71 4.27 0.87 -23.93
N GLU A 72 3.76 1.30 -25.09
CA GLU A 72 3.39 0.39 -26.19
C GLU A 72 4.63 -0.35 -26.73
N ASP A 73 5.75 0.36 -26.86
CA ASP A 73 7.01 -0.18 -27.38
C ASP A 73 7.65 -1.23 -26.43
N LEU A 74 7.23 -1.31 -25.15
CA LEU A 74 7.78 -2.25 -24.15
C LEU A 74 7.12 -3.63 -24.19
N ASN A 75 5.85 -3.70 -24.62
CA ASN A 75 5.11 -4.98 -24.69
C ASN A 75 5.54 -5.86 -25.88
N GLU A 76 6.23 -5.26 -26.86
CA GLU A 76 6.69 -5.92 -28.09
C GLU A 76 8.17 -6.36 -28.06
N LEU A 77 8.86 -6.17 -26.93
CA LEU A 77 10.22 -6.64 -26.64
C LEU A 77 10.22 -8.06 -26.06
#